data_AF-B1XIR2-F1
#
_entry.id   AF-B1XIR2-F1
#
_cell.length_a   1.000
_cell.length_b   1.000
_cell.length_c   1.000
_cell.angle_alpha   90.00
_cell.angle_beta   90.00
_cell.angle_gamma   90.00
#
_symmetry.space_group_name_H-M   'P 1'
#
loop_
_entity.id
_entity.type
_entity.pdbx_description
1 polymer ?
#
loop_
_entity_poly.entity_id
_entity_poly.type
_entity_poly.pdbx_seq_one_letter_code
_entity_poly.pdbx_strand_id
1 'polypeptide(L)'
;MTWQTVTGLLTRGHQVASGQAKNSPYEAGTIALQTPHFRNLGLDLSGYFPGTLNISIAPKTFTLIQPRYTFTNLQWHPDFSPETFSFSPCYIEHRQQRYDGLIYYPHPETKLGHFQAPATLEVLAPLILDLTYGDRLQLSLHRAEVRIE
;
A
#
# COMPACT_ATOMS: atom_id res chain seq x y z
N MET A 1 2.02 4.75 22.80
CA MET A 1 2.24 4.23 21.43
C MET A 1 2.79 5.37 20.59
N THR A 2 3.98 5.20 20.02
CA THR A 2 4.72 6.31 19.39
C THR A 2 4.70 6.18 17.86
N TRP A 3 4.27 7.26 17.20
CA TRP A 3 4.37 7.41 15.76
C TRP A 3 5.77 7.90 15.38
N GLN A 4 6.21 7.62 14.17
CA GLN A 4 7.40 8.23 13.57
C GLN A 4 7.05 8.82 12.22
N THR A 5 7.72 9.92 11.91
CA THR A 5 7.46 10.66 10.69
C THR A 5 8.58 10.45 9.68
N VAL A 6 8.22 10.22 8.43
CA VAL A 6 9.14 10.17 7.30
C VAL A 6 8.56 10.95 6.12
N THR A 7 9.38 11.75 5.46
CA THR A 7 8.99 12.39 4.19
C THR A 7 9.31 11.47 3.05
N GLY A 8 8.37 11.29 2.13
CA GLY A 8 8.56 10.56 0.89
C GLY A 8 8.09 11.35 -0.33
N LEU A 9 8.50 10.88 -1.50
CA LEU A 9 8.08 11.41 -2.80
C LEU A 9 7.02 10.50 -3.41
N LEU A 10 5.90 11.07 -3.85
CA LEU A 10 4.90 10.34 -4.62
C LEU A 10 5.48 9.99 -6.00
N THR A 11 5.65 8.71 -6.27
CA THR A 11 6.21 8.19 -7.52
C THR A 11 5.15 7.47 -8.34
N ARG A 12 5.43 7.34 -9.64
CA ARG A 12 4.60 6.54 -10.53
C ARG A 12 4.95 5.06 -10.34
N GLY A 13 3.99 4.26 -9.88
CA GLY A 13 4.10 2.80 -9.85
C GLY A 13 3.70 2.15 -11.19
N HIS A 14 3.58 0.82 -11.17
CA HIS A 14 3.18 0.03 -12.34
C HIS A 14 1.71 0.21 -12.75
N GLN A 15 0.88 0.87 -11.93
CA GLN A 15 -0.55 1.11 -12.18
C GLN A 15 -1.43 -0.16 -12.27
N VAL A 16 -0.91 -1.31 -11.82
CA VAL A 16 -1.65 -2.58 -11.75
C VAL A 16 -2.69 -2.56 -10.63
N ALA A 17 -2.35 -1.96 -9.49
CA ALA A 17 -3.24 -1.83 -8.34
C ALA A 17 -4.55 -1.09 -8.68
N SER A 18 -4.45 -0.07 -9.52
CA SER A 18 -5.57 0.78 -9.94
C SER A 18 -6.22 0.39 -11.28
N GLY A 19 -5.76 -0.69 -11.92
CA GLY A 19 -6.28 -1.12 -13.22
C GLY A 19 -5.93 -0.20 -14.40
N GLN A 20 -5.12 0.84 -14.19
CA GLN A 20 -4.76 1.82 -15.24
C GLN A 20 -3.56 1.37 -16.10
N ALA A 21 -2.95 0.23 -15.79
CA ALA A 21 -1.88 -0.34 -16.59
C ALA A 21 -2.42 -0.83 -17.95
N LYS A 22 -1.86 -0.29 -19.05
CA LYS A 22 -2.29 -0.59 -20.43
C LYS A 22 -2.37 -2.09 -20.79
N ASN A 23 -1.54 -2.91 -20.14
CA ASN A 23 -1.46 -4.35 -20.40
C ASN A 23 -1.78 -5.17 -19.13
N SER A 24 -2.54 -4.61 -18.19
CA SER A 24 -2.95 -5.37 -17.02
C SER A 24 -4.08 -6.34 -17.39
N PRO A 25 -4.02 -7.61 -16.98
CA PRO A 25 -5.15 -8.52 -17.12
C PRO A 25 -6.32 -8.16 -16.18
N TYR A 26 -6.17 -7.14 -15.32
CA TYR A 26 -7.15 -6.76 -14.31
C TYR A 26 -7.77 -5.40 -14.65
N GLU A 27 -8.85 -5.39 -15.44
CA GLU A 27 -9.53 -4.15 -15.85
C GLU A 27 -10.02 -3.30 -14.66
N ALA A 28 -10.40 -3.95 -13.55
CA ALA A 28 -10.81 -3.29 -12.31
C ALA A 28 -9.65 -2.92 -11.37
N GLY A 29 -8.44 -3.41 -11.62
CA GLY A 29 -7.28 -3.30 -10.72
C GLY A 29 -7.26 -4.34 -9.59
N THR A 30 -6.07 -4.70 -9.11
CA THR A 30 -5.92 -5.78 -8.11
C THR A 30 -6.55 -5.43 -6.77
N ILE A 31 -6.54 -4.17 -6.35
CA ILE A 31 -7.15 -3.76 -5.06
C ILE A 31 -8.66 -3.99 -5.08
N ALA A 32 -9.34 -3.67 -6.19
CA ALA A 32 -10.76 -3.91 -6.33
C ALA A 32 -11.09 -5.42 -6.28
N LEU A 33 -10.30 -6.25 -6.95
CA LEU A 33 -10.45 -7.71 -6.94
C LEU A 33 -10.18 -8.33 -5.57
N GLN A 34 -9.20 -7.82 -4.83
CA GLN A 34 -8.81 -8.35 -3.52
C GLN A 34 -9.74 -7.89 -2.38
N THR A 35 -10.40 -6.73 -2.53
CA THR A 35 -11.23 -6.10 -1.48
C THR A 35 -12.28 -7.06 -0.87
N PRO A 36 -13.07 -7.83 -1.65
CA PRO A 36 -14.02 -8.78 -1.09
C PRO A 36 -13.37 -9.85 -0.20
N HIS A 37 -12.18 -10.31 -0.55
CA HIS A 37 -11.46 -11.32 0.22
C HIS A 37 -11.00 -10.76 1.58
N PHE A 38 -10.41 -9.57 1.59
CA PHE A 38 -9.99 -8.91 2.84
C PHE A 38 -11.19 -8.58 3.73
N ARG A 39 -12.31 -8.12 3.13
CA ARG A 39 -13.54 -7.81 3.87
C ARG A 39 -14.08 -9.02 4.62
N ASN A 40 -14.10 -10.19 3.95
CA ASN A 40 -14.53 -11.45 4.57
C ASN A 40 -13.62 -11.90 5.72
N LEU A 41 -12.37 -11.43 5.75
CA LEU A 41 -11.38 -11.73 6.79
C LEU A 41 -11.28 -10.62 7.85
N GLY A 42 -12.16 -9.62 7.81
CA GLY A 42 -12.27 -8.57 8.83
C GLY A 42 -11.57 -7.25 8.51
N LEU A 43 -11.06 -7.05 7.29
CA LEU A 43 -10.49 -5.78 6.84
C LEU A 43 -11.31 -5.20 5.68
N ASP A 44 -12.10 -4.15 5.96
CA ASP A 44 -12.89 -3.46 4.93
C ASP A 44 -12.07 -2.35 4.25
N LEU A 45 -11.85 -2.47 2.94
CA LEU A 45 -11.12 -1.48 2.15
C LEU A 45 -12.02 -0.49 1.39
N SER A 46 -13.34 -0.58 1.54
CA SER A 46 -14.30 0.23 0.75
C SER A 46 -14.18 1.74 0.92
N GLY A 47 -13.59 2.20 2.03
CA GLY A 47 -13.31 3.62 2.27
C GLY A 47 -12.08 4.18 1.55
N TYR A 48 -11.27 3.33 0.90
CA TYR A 48 -10.07 3.72 0.18
C TYR A 48 -10.33 3.79 -1.34
N PHE A 49 -9.56 4.62 -2.03
CA PHE A 49 -9.48 4.57 -3.48
C PHE A 49 -8.96 3.19 -3.92
N PRO A 50 -9.53 2.55 -4.97
CA PRO A 50 -9.13 1.22 -5.42
C PRO A 50 -7.79 1.26 -6.18
N GLY A 51 -6.71 1.57 -5.48
CA GLY A 51 -5.35 1.70 -5.99
C GLY A 51 -4.39 2.18 -4.90
N THR A 52 -3.08 2.11 -5.16
CA THR A 52 -2.05 2.49 -4.19
C THR A 52 -1.32 3.77 -4.59
N LEU A 53 -1.06 4.62 -3.61
CA LEU A 53 -0.01 5.65 -3.72
C LEU A 53 1.33 4.95 -3.54
N ASN A 54 2.25 5.14 -4.48
CA ASN A 54 3.63 4.64 -4.35
C ASN A 54 4.49 5.77 -3.81
N ILE A 55 4.98 5.65 -2.58
CA ILE A 55 5.70 6.71 -1.89
C ILE A 55 7.12 6.25 -1.59
N SER A 56 8.10 6.83 -2.29
CA SER A 56 9.51 6.54 -2.07
C SER A 56 10.06 7.34 -0.90
N ILE A 57 10.63 6.65 0.09
CA ILE A 57 11.31 7.25 1.25
C ILE A 57 12.84 7.21 1.12
N ALA A 58 13.35 6.97 -0.09
CA ALA A 58 14.77 6.89 -0.36
C ALA A 58 15.54 8.13 0.16
N PRO A 59 16.77 7.96 0.68
CA PRO A 59 17.56 6.72 0.69
C PRO A 59 17.19 5.74 1.81
N LYS A 60 16.19 6.05 2.64
CA LYS A 60 15.75 5.16 3.73
C LYS A 60 15.00 3.96 3.17
N THR A 61 15.00 2.88 3.92
CA THR A 61 14.18 1.69 3.67
C THR A 61 13.25 1.42 4.84
N PHE A 62 12.40 0.42 4.72
CA PHE A 62 11.52 0.02 5.80
C PHE A 62 11.41 -1.49 5.91
N THR A 63 11.04 -1.95 7.12
CA THR A 63 10.66 -3.34 7.39
C THR A 63 9.37 -3.34 8.20
N LEU A 64 8.42 -4.22 7.85
CA LEU A 64 7.26 -4.49 8.70
C LEU A 64 7.66 -5.42 9.85
N ILE A 65 7.37 -5.01 11.08
CA ILE A 65 7.76 -5.72 12.31
C ILE A 65 6.55 -6.45 12.92
N GLN A 66 5.48 -5.72 13.17
CA GLN A 66 4.23 -6.25 13.72
C GLN A 66 3.05 -5.62 12.98
N PRO A 67 2.80 -6.01 11.71
CA PRO A 67 1.67 -5.48 10.97
C PRO A 67 0.35 -5.77 11.69
N ARG A 68 -0.60 -4.84 11.59
CA ARG A 68 -1.92 -4.96 12.21
C ARG A 68 -2.73 -6.12 11.64
N TYR A 69 -2.63 -6.34 10.34
CA TYR A 69 -3.24 -7.48 9.67
C TYR A 69 -2.19 -8.21 8.86
N THR A 70 -2.25 -9.54 8.86
CA THR A 70 -1.50 -10.40 7.95
C THR A 70 -2.42 -11.51 7.49
N PHE A 71 -2.62 -11.62 6.18
CA PHE A 71 -3.36 -12.70 5.54
C PHE A 71 -2.37 -13.55 4.77
N THR A 72 -2.03 -14.71 5.34
CA THR A 72 -1.03 -15.63 4.77
C THR A 72 -1.67 -16.56 3.74
N ASN A 73 -1.01 -16.73 2.59
CA ASN A 73 -1.42 -17.63 1.51
C ASN A 73 -2.90 -17.45 1.11
N LEU A 74 -3.31 -16.21 0.91
CA LEU A 74 -4.66 -15.87 0.50
C LEU A 74 -4.85 -16.16 -0.99
N GLN A 75 -5.76 -17.10 -1.30
CA GLN A 75 -6.23 -17.32 -2.66
C GLN A 75 -7.24 -16.21 -3.03
N TRP A 76 -6.76 -15.17 -3.71
CA TRP A 76 -7.57 -14.00 -4.09
C TRP A 76 -7.99 -14.00 -5.57
N HIS A 77 -7.46 -14.89 -6.40
CA HIS A 77 -7.85 -15.06 -7.79
C HIS A 77 -7.60 -16.50 -8.24
N PRO A 78 -8.51 -17.19 -8.96
CA PRO A 78 -8.40 -18.62 -9.26
C PRO A 78 -7.13 -19.02 -10.03
N ASP A 79 -6.65 -18.14 -10.91
CA ASP A 79 -5.51 -18.43 -11.80
C ASP A 79 -4.13 -18.09 -11.23
N PHE A 80 -4.04 -17.54 -10.01
CA PHE A 80 -2.77 -17.15 -9.39
C PHE A 80 -2.44 -17.99 -8.17
N SER A 81 -1.15 -18.18 -7.89
CA SER A 81 -0.73 -18.75 -6.62
C SER A 81 -1.20 -17.87 -5.46
N PRO A 82 -1.55 -18.47 -4.30
CA PRO A 82 -1.86 -17.70 -3.11
C PRO A 82 -0.74 -16.74 -2.73
N GLU A 83 -1.10 -15.53 -2.30
CA GLU A 83 -0.16 -14.49 -1.90
C GLU A 83 -0.35 -14.12 -0.42
N THR A 84 0.72 -13.63 0.21
CA THR A 84 0.65 -13.10 1.57
C THR A 84 0.58 -11.58 1.54
N PHE A 85 -0.33 -11.00 2.33
CA PHE A 85 -0.53 -9.55 2.43
C PHE A 85 -0.46 -9.11 3.87
N SER A 86 0.29 -8.04 4.14
CA SER A 86 0.30 -7.36 5.43
C SER A 86 -0.17 -5.92 5.32
N PHE A 87 -0.81 -5.45 6.39
CA PHE A 87 -1.34 -4.09 6.48
C PHE A 87 -0.98 -3.43 7.80
N SER A 88 -0.59 -2.16 7.72
CA SER A 88 -0.27 -1.32 8.88
C SER A 88 -0.85 0.07 8.71
N PRO A 89 -1.57 0.63 9.70
CA PRO A 89 -2.11 1.98 9.56
C PRO A 89 -1.00 3.01 9.49
N CYS A 90 -1.26 4.04 8.72
CA CYS A 90 -0.43 5.23 8.65
C CYS A 90 -1.31 6.47 8.54
N TYR A 91 -0.70 7.64 8.63
CA TYR A 91 -1.33 8.88 8.22
C TYR A 91 -0.51 9.55 7.14
N ILE A 92 -1.20 10.15 6.18
CA ILE A 92 -0.60 10.97 5.13
C ILE A 92 -0.93 12.42 5.45
N GLU A 93 0.07 13.28 5.45
CA GLU A 93 -0.10 14.73 5.55
C GLU A 93 0.26 15.36 4.20
N HIS A 94 -0.69 16.12 3.64
CA HIS A 94 -0.55 16.87 2.40
C HIS A 94 -1.31 18.20 2.53
N ARG A 95 -0.64 19.32 2.24
CA ARG A 95 -1.21 20.68 2.31
C ARG A 95 -2.00 20.97 3.61
N GLN A 96 -1.39 20.63 4.75
CA GLN A 96 -1.97 20.81 6.10
C GLN A 96 -3.24 19.96 6.38
N GLN A 97 -3.61 19.05 5.48
CA GLN A 97 -4.66 18.08 5.70
C GLN A 97 -4.05 16.71 6.00
N ARG A 98 -4.71 15.97 6.88
CA ARG A 98 -4.31 14.63 7.29
C ARG A 98 -5.35 13.62 6.82
N TYR A 99 -4.85 12.53 6.26
CA TYR A 99 -5.66 11.44 5.74
C TYR A 99 -5.28 10.14 6.44
N ASP A 100 -6.30 9.36 6.80
CA ASP A 100 -6.10 8.00 7.29
C ASP A 100 -5.67 7.12 6.12
N GLY A 101 -4.53 6.44 6.29
CA GLY A 101 -3.98 5.56 5.28
C GLY A 101 -3.71 4.17 5.83
N LEU A 102 -3.45 3.25 4.92
CA LEU A 102 -3.08 1.89 5.24
C LEU A 102 -1.93 1.48 4.34
N ILE A 103 -0.77 1.17 4.92
CA ILE A 103 0.30 0.50 4.18
C ILE A 103 -0.25 -0.82 3.69
N TYR A 104 -0.16 -1.05 2.39
CA TYR A 104 -0.48 -2.31 1.73
C TYR A 104 0.83 -2.97 1.34
N TYR A 105 1.12 -4.14 1.88
CA TYR A 105 2.35 -4.84 1.61
C TYR A 105 2.08 -6.26 1.09
N PRO A 106 2.11 -6.44 -0.24
CA PRO A 106 2.16 -7.78 -0.83
C PRO A 106 3.58 -8.33 -0.65
N HIS A 107 3.71 -9.46 0.05
CA HIS A 107 5.00 -10.06 0.39
C HIS A 107 5.72 -10.57 -0.87
N PRO A 108 6.92 -10.05 -1.21
CA PRO A 108 7.67 -10.43 -2.40
C PRO A 108 7.92 -11.92 -2.55
N GLU A 109 8.11 -12.63 -1.42
CA GLU A 109 8.42 -14.06 -1.36
C GLU A 109 7.32 -14.93 -1.98
N THR A 110 6.09 -14.42 -2.01
CA THR A 110 4.91 -15.14 -2.50
C THR A 110 4.45 -14.67 -3.88
N LYS A 111 5.10 -13.65 -4.47
CA LYS A 111 4.63 -12.98 -5.69
C LYS A 111 5.43 -13.36 -6.93
N LEU A 112 4.71 -13.62 -8.03
CA LEU A 112 5.29 -13.78 -9.37
C LEU A 112 5.51 -12.39 -10.02
N GLY A 113 6.62 -11.72 -9.69
CA GLY A 113 7.08 -10.49 -10.35
C GLY A 113 6.50 -9.17 -9.81
N HIS A 114 6.80 -8.05 -10.49
CA HIS A 114 6.44 -6.67 -10.08
C HIS A 114 6.87 -6.30 -8.65
N PHE A 115 8.16 -6.47 -8.35
CA PHE A 115 8.77 -6.04 -7.09
C PHE A 115 8.90 -4.52 -7.05
N GLN A 116 8.47 -3.91 -5.94
CA GLN A 116 8.76 -2.50 -5.68
C GLN A 116 10.17 -2.36 -5.10
N ALA A 117 10.77 -1.19 -5.28
CA ALA A 117 12.04 -0.88 -4.63
C ALA A 117 11.88 -0.96 -3.09
N PRO A 118 12.88 -1.42 -2.33
CA PRO A 118 12.82 -1.53 -0.87
C PRO A 118 12.48 -0.22 -0.13
N ALA A 119 12.64 0.92 -0.79
CA ALA A 119 12.33 2.25 -0.29
C ALA A 119 10.91 2.73 -0.63
N THR A 120 10.09 1.95 -1.35
CA THR A 120 8.75 2.36 -1.79
C THR A 120 7.68 1.75 -0.89
N LEU A 121 6.96 2.61 -0.18
CA LEU A 121 5.74 2.24 0.53
C LEU A 121 4.55 2.31 -0.43
N GLU A 122 3.82 1.22 -0.59
CA GLU A 122 2.48 1.23 -1.20
C GLU A 122 1.43 1.57 -0.14
N VAL A 123 0.67 2.64 -0.34
CA VAL A 123 -0.29 3.15 0.64
C VAL A 123 -1.68 3.26 0.01
N LEU A 124 -2.67 2.63 0.64
CA LEU A 124 -4.09 2.85 0.40
C LEU A 124 -4.52 4.11 1.16
N ALA A 125 -5.27 4.97 0.48
CA ALA A 125 -5.80 6.21 1.04
C ALA A 125 -7.17 6.50 0.42
N PRO A 126 -8.04 7.29 1.08
CA PRO A 126 -9.18 7.91 0.42
C PRO A 126 -8.74 8.68 -0.83
N LEU A 127 -9.68 9.09 -1.67
CA LEU A 127 -9.34 9.97 -2.79
C LEU A 127 -8.78 11.30 -2.24
N ILE A 128 -7.48 11.53 -2.47
CA ILE A 128 -6.81 12.80 -2.17
C ILE A 128 -6.74 13.60 -3.47
N LEU A 129 -7.43 14.73 -3.51
CA LEU A 129 -7.43 15.62 -4.68
C LEU A 129 -6.08 16.36 -4.79
N ASP A 130 -5.78 16.80 -6.01
CA ASP A 130 -4.60 17.61 -6.34
C ASP A 130 -3.23 16.99 -5.99
N LEU A 131 -3.13 15.65 -6.00
CA LEU A 131 -1.85 14.95 -5.95
C LEU A 131 -1.21 14.87 -7.34
N THR A 132 0.07 15.24 -7.41
CA THR A 132 0.90 15.12 -8.61
C THR A 132 2.13 14.28 -8.32
N TYR A 133 2.59 13.49 -9.30
CA TYR A 133 3.86 12.79 -9.16
C TYR A 133 5.00 13.79 -8.89
N GLY A 134 5.85 13.45 -7.93
CA GLY A 134 6.89 14.34 -7.41
C GLY A 134 6.49 15.10 -6.15
N ASP A 135 5.21 15.10 -5.75
CA ASP A 135 4.78 15.72 -4.49
C ASP A 135 5.48 15.09 -3.28
N ARG A 136 5.85 15.94 -2.33
CA ARG A 136 6.40 15.53 -1.04
C ARG A 136 5.25 15.29 -0.08
N LEU A 137 5.16 14.05 0.40
CA LEU A 137 4.16 13.63 1.38
C LEU A 137 4.85 13.31 2.68
N GLN A 138 4.25 13.73 3.80
CA GLN A 138 4.72 13.36 5.12
C GLN A 138 3.89 12.18 5.61
N LEU A 139 4.57 11.08 5.96
CA LEU A 139 3.96 9.86 6.46
C LEU A 139 4.21 9.72 7.95
N SER A 140 3.14 9.48 8.73
CA SER A 140 3.24 9.05 10.12
C SER A 140 2.99 7.54 10.21
N LEU A 141 4.00 6.81 10.67
CA LEU A 141 4.03 5.35 10.74
C LEU A 141 4.08 4.87 12.19
N HIS A 142 3.40 3.78 12.51
CA HIS A 142 3.44 3.24 13.87
C HIS A 142 4.77 2.53 14.14
N ARG A 143 5.57 2.99 15.11
CA ARG A 143 6.94 2.48 15.32
C ARG A 143 7.02 0.98 15.66
N ALA A 144 5.99 0.45 16.32
CA ALA A 144 5.94 -0.98 16.64
C ALA A 144 5.58 -1.84 15.42
N GLU A 145 4.92 -1.27 14.41
CA GLU A 145 4.47 -2.02 13.24
C GLU A 145 5.44 -1.86 12.06
N VAL A 146 6.05 -0.68 11.90
CA VAL A 146 6.96 -0.36 10.79
C VAL A 146 8.25 0.22 11.34
N ARG A 147 9.39 -0.37 10.99
CA ARG A 147 10.72 0.17 11.26
C ARG A 147 11.25 0.87 10.01
N ILE A 148 11.85 2.05 10.20
CA ILE A 148 12.55 2.80 9.16
C ILE A 148 14.04 2.64 9.41
N GLU A 149 14.81 2.45 8.34
CA GLU A 149 16.25 2.17 8.34
C GLU A 149 17.01 3.21 7.51
#